data_AF-A0A926ADS3-F1
#
_entry.id   AF-A0A926ADS3-F1
#
_cell.length_a   1.000
_cell.length_b   1.000
_cell.length_c   1.000
_cell.angle_alpha   90.00
_cell.angle_beta   90.00
_cell.angle_gamma   90.00
#
_symmetry.space_group_name_H-M   'P 1'
#
loop_
_entity.id
_entity.type
_entity.pdbx_description
1 polymer ?
#
loop_
_entity_poly.entity_id
_entity_poly.type
_entity_poly.pdbx_seq_one_letter_code
_entity_poly.pdbx_strand_id
1 'polypeptide(L)'
;MLQYFEAEWDEIYQRIPEIAEIGYDALWTPSPCKAPQAGTIKWGNVGYSLYDRFDIGDIPQRGTLATRYGTRGDLRNMVDHLHFSDVKVFPDIVFNHNGNGPDYRTYPGMKPNDFHVWQNANEPGGWRRAGRMTAYDDISNGYGGTFKEELVSLIDIVTEPDGRFSNGSPNYAAEPAPFIRHPGRLDLYPYGPPSAENVRQMLGRWTAWLGNAMDYDGFRLDAAKHVVREFYGGPGSGFLNDAQWNFDQR
;
A
#
# COMPACT_ATOMS: atom_id res chain seq x y z
N MET A 1 -15.25 14.65 8.72
CA MET A 1 -14.03 13.80 8.69
C MET A 1 -12.91 14.33 9.59
N LEU A 2 -12.30 13.45 10.39
CA LEU A 2 -11.15 13.68 11.29
C LEU A 2 -9.96 12.80 10.90
N GLN A 3 -8.75 13.35 10.79
CA GLN A 3 -7.52 12.57 10.68
C GLN A 3 -7.08 12.11 12.08
N TYR A 4 -6.97 10.79 12.33
CA TYR A 4 -6.64 10.25 13.65
C TYR A 4 -5.50 9.22 13.63
N PHE A 5 -4.26 9.70 13.79
CA PHE A 5 -3.03 8.95 13.51
C PHE A 5 -2.11 8.74 14.72
N GLU A 6 -2.32 9.52 15.78
CA GLU A 6 -1.45 9.52 16.97
C GLU A 6 -1.92 8.53 18.05
N ALA A 7 -2.86 7.65 17.73
CA ALA A 7 -3.48 6.70 18.65
C ALA A 7 -3.45 5.26 18.08
N GLU A 8 -3.43 4.28 18.98
CA GLU A 8 -3.61 2.86 18.64
C GLU A 8 -5.10 2.55 18.43
N TRP A 9 -5.42 1.42 17.79
CA TRP A 9 -6.79 1.03 17.47
C TRP A 9 -7.69 0.95 18.71
N ASP A 10 -7.16 0.45 19.82
CA ASP A 10 -7.89 0.36 21.10
C ASP A 10 -8.19 1.75 21.69
N GLU A 11 -7.26 2.70 21.56
CA GLU A 11 -7.51 4.08 22.01
C GLU A 11 -8.56 4.75 21.14
N ILE A 12 -8.48 4.61 19.81
CA ILE A 12 -9.51 5.14 18.91
C ILE A 12 -10.87 4.53 19.27
N TYR A 13 -10.94 3.22 19.49
CA TYR A 13 -12.13 2.50 19.93
C TYR A 13 -12.75 3.10 21.21
N GLN A 14 -11.95 3.36 22.24
CA GLN A 14 -12.42 3.96 23.49
C GLN A 14 -12.95 5.39 23.32
N ARG A 15 -12.44 6.12 22.31
CA ARG A 15 -12.78 7.50 22.01
C ARG A 15 -14.01 7.66 21.11
N ILE A 16 -14.52 6.58 20.51
CA ILE A 16 -15.64 6.63 19.55
C ILE A 16 -16.85 7.40 20.07
N PRO A 17 -17.31 7.24 21.33
CA PRO A 17 -18.44 8.01 21.85
C PRO A 17 -18.18 9.52 21.80
N GLU A 18 -16.97 9.96 22.16
CA GLU A 18 -16.57 11.37 22.10
C GLU A 18 -16.52 11.86 20.64
N ILE A 19 -15.98 11.06 19.73
CA ILE A 19 -15.89 11.38 18.30
C ILE A 19 -17.29 11.59 17.70
N ALA A 20 -18.23 10.68 18.00
CA ALA A 20 -19.60 10.74 17.53
C ALA A 20 -20.37 11.92 18.16
N GLU A 21 -20.21 12.15 19.47
CA GLU A 21 -20.87 13.27 20.18
C GLU A 21 -20.42 14.64 19.64
N ILE A 22 -19.14 14.79 19.29
CA ILE A 22 -18.61 15.99 18.66
C ILE A 22 -19.19 16.20 17.24
N GLY A 23 -19.67 15.13 16.60
CA GLY A 23 -20.31 15.18 15.28
C GLY A 23 -19.37 14.85 14.12
N TYR A 24 -18.25 14.16 14.36
CA TYR A 24 -17.46 13.60 13.27
C TYR A 24 -18.15 12.37 12.69
N ASP A 25 -18.39 12.40 11.38
CA ASP A 25 -19.07 11.38 10.59
C ASP A 25 -18.11 10.41 9.88
N ALA A 26 -16.80 10.66 9.98
CA ALA A 26 -15.78 9.90 9.30
C ALA A 26 -14.40 10.06 9.97
N LEU A 27 -13.64 8.98 10.01
CA LEU A 27 -12.23 8.95 10.39
C LEU A 27 -11.34 8.62 9.20
N TRP A 28 -10.28 9.40 9.01
CA TRP A 28 -9.12 9.00 8.23
C TRP A 28 -8.10 8.39 9.18
N THR A 29 -7.82 7.09 9.01
CA THR A 29 -6.90 6.31 9.83
C THR A 29 -5.58 6.07 9.09
N PRO A 30 -4.47 5.84 9.82
CA PRO A 30 -3.20 5.52 9.19
C PRO A 30 -3.26 4.16 8.47
N SER A 31 -2.25 3.90 7.64
CA SER A 31 -2.14 2.62 6.93
C SER A 31 -2.16 1.45 7.92
N PRO A 32 -3.09 0.48 7.77
CA PRO A 32 -3.20 -0.65 8.68
C PRO A 32 -2.16 -1.74 8.40
N CYS A 33 -1.34 -1.59 7.35
CA CYS A 33 -0.47 -2.64 6.86
C CYS A 33 0.88 -2.70 7.57
N LYS A 34 1.51 -3.88 7.58
CA LYS A 34 2.80 -4.11 8.22
C LYS A 34 3.92 -3.30 7.54
N ALA A 35 4.72 -2.65 8.37
CA ALA A 35 5.94 -1.92 8.01
C ALA A 35 7.19 -2.83 8.06
N PRO A 36 8.30 -2.44 7.40
CA PRO A 36 9.54 -3.21 7.38
C PRO A 36 10.23 -3.26 8.75
N GLN A 37 10.02 -2.23 9.57
CA GLN A 37 10.44 -2.16 10.96
C GLN A 37 9.19 -2.10 11.82
N ALA A 38 8.91 -3.17 12.55
CA ALA A 38 7.71 -3.27 13.38
C ALA A 38 8.04 -3.76 14.81
N GLY A 39 8.97 -4.72 14.98
CA GLY A 39 9.34 -5.25 16.30
C GLY A 39 10.36 -4.41 17.08
N THR A 40 11.48 -4.01 16.46
CA THR A 40 12.59 -3.36 17.18
C THR A 40 12.34 -1.89 17.50
N ILE A 41 11.54 -1.20 16.67
CA ILE A 41 11.21 0.22 16.84
C ILE A 41 9.74 0.40 16.47
N LYS A 42 8.82 0.17 17.41
CA LYS A 42 7.36 0.33 17.20
C LYS A 42 7.01 1.69 16.58
N TRP A 43 7.73 2.74 17.00
CA TRP A 43 7.56 4.12 16.53
C TRP A 43 8.41 4.49 15.31
N GLY A 44 9.21 3.55 14.80
CA GLY A 44 10.15 3.79 13.68
C GLY A 44 9.46 3.85 12.32
N ASN A 45 8.19 3.46 12.24
CA ASN A 45 7.38 3.57 11.03
C ASN A 45 5.95 4.01 11.35
N VAL A 46 5.40 4.96 10.58
CA VAL A 46 4.02 5.45 10.71
C VAL A 46 3.07 4.69 9.77
N GLY A 47 3.57 3.76 8.96
CA GLY A 47 2.78 2.98 7.99
C GLY A 47 3.02 3.37 6.53
N TYR A 48 3.70 4.49 6.27
CA TYR A 48 3.99 4.95 4.90
C TYR A 48 5.06 4.12 4.20
N SER A 49 6.04 3.56 4.92
CA SER A 49 6.98 2.61 4.30
C SER A 49 6.38 1.21 4.37
N LEU A 50 5.49 0.89 3.45
CA LEU A 50 4.77 -0.38 3.51
C LEU A 50 5.69 -1.57 3.21
N TYR A 51 5.58 -2.65 3.99
CA TYR A 51 6.22 -3.95 3.70
C TYR A 51 5.23 -4.95 3.10
N ASP A 52 4.24 -5.41 3.87
CA ASP A 52 3.29 -6.40 3.40
C ASP A 52 1.87 -5.84 3.45
N ARG A 53 1.24 -5.79 2.28
CA ARG A 53 -0.11 -5.23 2.09
C ARG A 53 -1.18 -6.15 2.66
N PHE A 54 -0.90 -7.44 2.72
CA PHE A 54 -1.84 -8.47 3.17
C PHE A 54 -1.66 -8.87 4.64
N ASP A 55 -0.84 -8.14 5.39
CA ASP A 55 -0.70 -8.27 6.84
C ASP A 55 -1.15 -6.97 7.50
N ILE A 56 -2.32 -7.03 8.14
CA ILE A 56 -2.91 -5.90 8.88
C ILE A 56 -2.77 -6.08 10.41
N GLY A 57 -1.75 -6.83 10.83
CA GLY A 57 -1.46 -7.12 12.23
C GLY A 57 -1.90 -8.52 12.68
N ASP A 58 -1.88 -9.49 11.78
CA ASP A 58 -2.28 -10.89 12.01
C ASP A 58 -1.26 -11.92 11.50
N ILE A 59 -0.17 -11.48 10.86
CA ILE A 59 0.93 -12.35 10.44
C ILE A 59 2.17 -12.05 11.32
N PRO A 60 2.79 -13.07 11.96
CA PRO A 60 4.00 -12.87 12.75
C PRO A 60 5.20 -12.64 11.83
N GLN A 61 5.47 -11.37 11.52
CA GLN A 61 6.55 -10.97 10.63
C GLN A 61 7.16 -9.62 11.03
N ARG A 62 8.40 -9.36 10.59
CA ARG A 62 9.14 -8.14 10.94
C ARG A 62 9.26 -7.90 12.45
N GLY A 63 9.31 -9.02 13.20
CA GLY A 63 9.54 -9.05 14.65
C GLY A 63 8.29 -8.81 15.51
N THR A 64 7.10 -8.75 14.92
CA THR A 64 5.84 -8.55 15.68
C THR A 64 4.63 -9.12 14.93
N LEU A 65 3.60 -9.52 15.68
CA LEU A 65 2.28 -9.80 15.14
C LEU A 65 1.58 -8.48 14.76
N ALA A 66 1.40 -7.60 15.75
CA ALA A 66 0.73 -6.31 15.60
C ALA A 66 1.50 -5.36 14.66
N THR A 67 0.76 -4.45 14.02
CA THR A 67 1.35 -3.24 13.42
C THR A 67 1.71 -2.23 14.51
N ARG A 68 2.12 -1.01 14.12
CA ARG A 68 2.28 0.09 15.08
C ARG A 68 1.00 0.34 15.90
N TYR A 69 -0.15 0.14 15.27
CA TYR A 69 -1.43 0.58 15.79
C TYR A 69 -2.23 -0.51 16.49
N GLY A 70 -1.83 -1.78 16.36
CA GLY A 70 -2.51 -2.91 16.99
C GLY A 70 -2.58 -4.13 16.09
N THR A 71 -3.32 -5.14 16.54
CA THR A 71 -3.62 -6.37 15.79
C THR A 71 -4.80 -6.17 14.83
N ARG A 72 -5.02 -7.13 13.94
CA ARG A 72 -6.23 -7.19 13.11
C ARG A 72 -7.51 -7.23 13.96
N GLY A 73 -7.46 -7.87 15.13
CA GLY A 73 -8.60 -7.93 16.05
C GLY A 73 -8.96 -6.56 16.60
N ASP A 74 -7.96 -5.80 17.05
CA ASP A 74 -8.16 -4.43 17.55
C ASP A 74 -8.69 -3.51 16.45
N LEU A 75 -8.14 -3.63 15.23
CA LEU A 75 -8.62 -2.91 14.05
C LEU A 75 -10.10 -3.21 13.78
N ARG A 76 -10.48 -4.50 13.77
CA ARG A 76 -11.88 -4.89 13.50
C ARG A 76 -12.82 -4.38 14.58
N ASN A 77 -12.45 -4.53 15.85
CA ASN A 77 -13.25 -4.04 16.96
C ASN A 77 -13.48 -2.53 16.87
N MET A 78 -12.44 -1.77 16.52
CA MET A 78 -12.55 -0.33 16.30
C MET A 78 -13.50 0.00 15.14
N VAL A 79 -13.36 -0.66 13.98
CA VAL A 79 -14.23 -0.42 12.82
C VAL A 79 -15.69 -0.78 13.11
N ASP A 80 -15.96 -1.92 13.73
CA ASP A 80 -17.32 -2.35 14.08
C ASP A 80 -18.05 -1.31 14.95
N HIS A 81 -17.34 -0.69 15.87
CA HIS A 81 -17.92 0.32 16.77
C HIS A 81 -18.03 1.71 16.15
N LEU A 82 -17.16 2.03 15.17
CA LEU A 82 -17.33 3.23 14.36
C LEU A 82 -18.64 3.12 13.58
N HIS A 83 -18.86 1.98 12.91
CA HIS A 83 -20.09 1.72 12.16
C HIS A 83 -21.34 1.69 13.06
N PHE A 84 -21.25 1.09 14.25
CA PHE A 84 -22.33 1.14 15.23
C PHE A 84 -22.70 2.58 15.64
N SER A 85 -21.74 3.50 15.56
CA SER A 85 -21.90 4.92 15.89
C SER A 85 -22.14 5.81 14.67
N ASP A 86 -22.43 5.24 13.49
CA ASP A 86 -22.60 5.94 12.20
C ASP A 86 -21.38 6.79 11.78
N VAL A 87 -20.18 6.33 12.16
CA VAL A 87 -18.90 6.94 11.78
C VAL A 87 -18.23 6.06 10.72
N LYS A 88 -17.89 6.66 9.58
CA LYS A 88 -17.19 5.98 8.48
C LYS A 88 -15.69 5.87 8.73
N VAL A 89 -15.01 4.91 8.09
CA VAL A 89 -13.55 4.74 8.18
C VAL A 89 -12.88 4.73 6.81
N PHE A 90 -11.82 5.52 6.68
CA PHE A 90 -11.03 5.73 5.47
C PHE A 90 -9.55 5.45 5.77
N PRO A 91 -9.06 4.21 5.63
CA PRO A 91 -7.64 3.92 5.78
C PRO A 91 -6.78 4.64 4.74
N ASP A 92 -5.59 5.03 5.16
CA ASP A 92 -4.53 5.46 4.28
C ASP A 92 -4.02 4.29 3.43
N ILE A 93 -3.90 4.47 2.12
CA ILE A 93 -3.36 3.45 1.22
C ILE A 93 -2.16 3.95 0.42
N VAL A 94 -1.11 3.13 0.42
CA VAL A 94 0.17 3.46 -0.21
C VAL A 94 0.36 2.61 -1.47
N PHE A 95 0.20 3.24 -2.64
CA PHE A 95 0.45 2.61 -3.94
C PHE A 95 1.81 2.93 -4.54
N ASN A 96 2.41 4.04 -4.14
CA ASN A 96 3.63 4.55 -4.75
C ASN A 96 4.80 3.58 -4.61
N HIS A 97 5.03 3.08 -3.40
CA HIS A 97 6.30 2.44 -3.07
C HIS A 97 6.17 1.38 -1.98
N ASN A 98 7.27 0.67 -1.75
CA ASN A 98 7.51 -0.13 -0.55
C ASN A 98 8.78 0.32 0.18
N GLY A 99 8.81 0.08 1.49
CA GLY A 99 9.96 0.39 2.34
C GLY A 99 11.05 -0.67 2.35
N ASN A 100 12.31 -0.24 2.28
CA ASN A 100 13.54 -1.04 2.35
C ASN A 100 13.94 -1.80 1.07
N GLY A 101 13.58 -1.29 -0.12
CA GLY A 101 14.21 -1.68 -1.38
C GLY A 101 14.08 -3.16 -1.78
N PRO A 102 14.55 -3.55 -2.97
CA PRO A 102 14.48 -4.90 -3.46
C PRO A 102 15.74 -5.65 -3.04
N ASP A 103 16.12 -5.56 -1.77
CA ASP A 103 16.69 -6.70 -1.06
C ASP A 103 16.74 -6.45 0.45
N TYR A 104 15.70 -6.91 1.15
CA TYR A 104 15.94 -7.80 2.28
C TYR A 104 15.10 -9.10 2.17
N ARG A 105 14.95 -9.53 0.90
CA ARG A 105 14.48 -10.80 0.30
C ARG A 105 12.99 -11.10 0.17
N THR A 106 12.30 -10.26 -0.59
CA THR A 106 10.96 -10.40 -1.21
C THR A 106 9.78 -9.90 -0.38
N TYR A 107 9.04 -8.97 -0.97
CA TYR A 107 7.70 -8.63 -0.50
C TYR A 107 6.75 -9.75 -0.90
N PRO A 108 5.84 -10.20 -0.03
CA PRO A 108 4.88 -11.24 -0.34
C PRO A 108 4.16 -10.98 -1.67
N GLY A 109 4.22 -11.96 -2.57
CA GLY A 109 3.57 -11.91 -3.88
C GLY A 109 4.19 -10.93 -4.89
N MET A 110 5.38 -10.38 -4.64
CA MET A 110 6.09 -9.50 -5.59
C MET A 110 7.44 -10.06 -6.02
N LYS A 111 7.84 -9.74 -7.25
CA LYS A 111 9.16 -9.97 -7.82
C LYS A 111 9.96 -8.67 -7.85
N PRO A 112 11.30 -8.72 -7.91
CA PRO A 112 12.13 -7.51 -7.99
C PRO A 112 11.74 -6.57 -9.14
N ASN A 113 11.34 -7.12 -10.30
CA ASN A 113 10.93 -6.35 -11.48
C ASN A 113 9.51 -5.75 -11.40
N ASP A 114 8.78 -5.99 -10.30
CA ASP A 114 7.57 -5.20 -9.99
C ASP A 114 7.92 -3.79 -9.49
N PHE A 115 9.22 -3.48 -9.40
CA PHE A 115 9.79 -2.20 -8.98
C PHE A 115 10.75 -1.64 -10.03
N HIS A 116 11.07 -0.35 -9.95
CA HIS A 116 12.05 0.31 -10.82
C HIS A 116 13.50 -0.11 -10.50
N VAL A 117 13.94 -1.21 -11.12
CA VAL A 117 15.28 -1.82 -10.94
C VAL A 117 16.01 -2.11 -12.26
N TRP A 118 17.33 -2.28 -12.20
CA TRP A 118 18.15 -2.82 -13.31
C TRP A 118 18.64 -4.23 -12.99
N GLN A 119 18.78 -5.06 -14.03
CA GLN A 119 19.54 -6.30 -13.92
C GLN A 119 21.02 -5.97 -13.72
N ASN A 120 21.58 -6.43 -12.60
CA ASN A 120 23.01 -6.32 -12.33
C ASN A 120 23.45 -7.50 -11.48
N ALA A 121 24.16 -8.45 -12.09
CA ALA A 121 24.63 -9.67 -11.41
C ALA A 121 25.62 -9.39 -10.25
N ASN A 122 26.16 -8.17 -10.16
CA ASN A 122 27.06 -7.78 -9.08
C ASN A 122 26.33 -7.24 -7.83
N GLU A 123 25.01 -7.04 -7.89
CA GLU A 123 24.21 -6.58 -6.75
C GLU A 123 23.59 -7.77 -6.00
N PRO A 124 23.30 -7.64 -4.70
CA PRO A 124 22.48 -8.59 -3.97
C PRO A 124 21.17 -8.89 -4.70
N GLY A 125 20.85 -10.17 -4.86
CA GLY A 125 19.66 -10.62 -5.59
C GLY A 125 19.69 -10.41 -7.11
N GLY A 126 20.76 -9.82 -7.67
CA GLY A 126 20.88 -9.54 -9.10
C GLY A 126 20.20 -8.24 -9.58
N TRP A 127 19.80 -7.36 -8.65
CA TRP A 127 19.01 -6.17 -8.94
C TRP A 127 19.63 -4.90 -8.36
N ARG A 128 19.88 -3.93 -9.23
CA ARG A 128 20.29 -2.58 -8.81
C ARG A 128 19.06 -1.69 -8.67
N ARG A 129 18.96 -0.96 -7.55
CA ARG A 129 17.94 0.07 -7.32
C ARG A 129 18.20 1.33 -8.12
N ALA A 130 17.13 2.08 -8.41
CA ALA A 130 17.18 3.49 -8.80
C ALA A 130 18.17 4.28 -7.93
N GLY A 131 18.85 5.26 -8.55
CA GLY A 131 19.74 6.17 -7.80
C GLY A 131 18.95 6.92 -6.73
N ARG A 132 19.58 7.17 -5.58
CA ARG A 132 18.95 7.94 -4.50
C ARG A 132 18.70 9.37 -4.97
N MET A 133 17.47 9.85 -4.74
CA MET A 133 17.11 11.24 -4.96
C MET A 133 17.95 12.15 -4.04
N THR A 134 18.73 13.05 -4.64
CA THR A 134 19.68 13.92 -3.92
C THR A 134 19.11 15.29 -3.56
N ALA A 135 18.03 15.73 -4.23
CA ALA A 135 17.37 17.00 -3.98
C ALA A 135 15.87 16.93 -4.34
N TYR A 136 15.03 17.69 -3.64
CA TYR A 136 13.60 17.85 -3.95
C TYR A 136 13.37 19.23 -4.56
N ASP A 137 13.84 19.42 -5.80
CA ASP A 137 13.59 20.64 -6.56
C ASP A 137 13.28 20.34 -8.03
N ASP A 138 12.58 21.29 -8.66
CA ASP A 138 12.06 21.18 -10.02
C ASP A 138 13.15 21.06 -11.09
N ILE A 139 14.41 21.40 -10.75
CA ILE A 139 15.54 21.49 -11.68
C ILE A 139 16.38 20.20 -11.64
N SER A 140 16.58 19.64 -10.45
CA SER A 140 17.41 18.47 -10.20
C SER A 140 16.69 17.19 -10.60
N ASN A 141 15.49 16.98 -10.03
CA ASN A 141 14.76 15.72 -10.16
C ASN A 141 13.31 15.93 -10.64
N GLY A 142 12.80 17.16 -10.58
CA GLY A 142 11.53 17.57 -11.18
C GLY A 142 10.29 17.09 -10.40
N TYR A 143 9.13 17.62 -10.78
CA TYR A 143 7.85 16.99 -10.44
C TYR A 143 7.85 15.54 -10.95
N GLY A 144 7.60 14.59 -10.04
CA GLY A 144 7.64 13.17 -10.37
C GLY A 144 9.04 12.54 -10.29
N GLY A 145 10.04 13.18 -9.69
CA GLY A 145 11.38 12.59 -9.50
C GLY A 145 11.36 11.19 -8.87
N THR A 146 10.42 10.92 -7.95
CA THR A 146 10.24 9.59 -7.34
C THR A 146 9.90 8.50 -8.36
N PHE A 147 9.23 8.82 -9.49
CA PHE A 147 8.95 7.85 -10.55
C PHE A 147 10.21 7.17 -11.11
N LYS A 148 11.39 7.80 -10.99
CA LYS A 148 12.66 7.32 -11.54
C LYS A 148 13.77 7.15 -10.49
N GLU A 149 13.54 7.56 -9.26
CA GLU A 149 14.57 7.65 -8.22
C GLU A 149 14.09 7.11 -6.88
N GLU A 150 15.05 6.69 -6.07
CA GLU A 150 14.80 6.15 -4.74
C GLU A 150 14.67 7.28 -3.70
N LEU A 151 13.56 7.30 -2.95
CA LEU A 151 13.31 8.25 -1.87
C LEU A 151 13.57 7.60 -0.50
N VAL A 152 14.65 7.95 0.19
CA VAL A 152 14.88 7.57 1.62
C VAL A 152 14.65 6.07 1.89
N SER A 153 15.28 5.23 1.10
CA SER A 153 15.20 3.77 1.07
C SER A 153 13.84 3.18 0.64
N LEU A 154 12.92 3.99 0.14
CA LEU A 154 11.68 3.54 -0.48
C LEU A 154 11.94 3.14 -1.94
N ILE A 155 11.19 2.17 -2.45
CA ILE A 155 11.28 1.78 -3.86
C ILE A 155 9.91 1.78 -4.51
N ASP A 156 9.84 2.47 -5.64
CA ASP A 156 8.59 2.72 -6.35
C ASP A 156 8.12 1.45 -7.07
N ILE A 157 6.80 1.24 -7.02
CA ILE A 157 6.11 0.14 -7.67
C ILE A 157 5.83 0.55 -9.11
N VAL A 158 6.02 -0.38 -10.03
CA VAL A 158 5.69 -0.19 -11.44
C VAL A 158 4.17 -0.16 -11.63
N THR A 159 3.60 1.04 -11.58
CA THR A 159 2.14 1.28 -11.73
C THR A 159 1.80 1.74 -13.14
N GLU A 160 2.80 2.10 -13.92
CA GLU A 160 2.69 2.51 -15.32
C GLU A 160 2.73 1.32 -16.29
N PRO A 161 2.11 1.45 -17.48
CA PRO A 161 2.14 0.41 -18.51
C PRO A 161 3.53 0.30 -19.16
N ASP A 162 3.79 -0.81 -19.87
CA ASP A 162 5.05 -1.02 -20.59
C ASP A 162 5.36 0.13 -21.56
N GLY A 163 6.64 0.52 -21.61
CA GLY A 163 7.08 1.78 -22.24
C GLY A 163 7.12 2.98 -21.29
N ARG A 164 6.87 2.72 -20.00
CA ARG A 164 7.02 3.45 -18.72
C ARG A 164 7.47 4.91 -18.74
N PHE A 165 8.41 5.26 -19.62
CA PHE A 165 8.87 6.63 -19.84
C PHE A 165 9.30 6.75 -21.32
N SER A 166 8.71 7.70 -22.05
CA SER A 166 8.82 7.77 -23.53
C SER A 166 9.98 8.63 -24.05
N ASN A 167 10.91 9.07 -23.19
CA ASN A 167 12.11 9.79 -23.61
C ASN A 167 13.18 9.89 -22.51
N GLY A 168 14.45 9.62 -22.81
CA GLY A 168 15.58 9.80 -21.88
C GLY A 168 15.55 8.89 -20.65
N SER A 169 14.82 7.80 -20.76
CA SER A 169 14.38 7.03 -19.61
C SER A 169 15.43 6.02 -19.17
N PRO A 170 15.58 5.78 -17.86
CA PRO A 170 16.54 4.79 -17.41
C PRO A 170 16.13 3.39 -17.90
N ASN A 171 17.11 2.56 -18.27
CA ASN A 171 16.90 1.24 -18.86
C ASN A 171 16.42 0.19 -17.84
N TYR A 172 15.28 0.43 -17.18
CA TYR A 172 14.73 -0.45 -16.17
C TYR A 172 14.45 -1.85 -16.73
N ALA A 173 14.51 -2.84 -15.84
CA ALA A 173 14.19 -4.19 -16.18
C ALA A 173 12.72 -4.32 -16.62
N ALA A 174 12.49 -5.18 -17.61
CA ALA A 174 11.15 -5.49 -18.10
C ALA A 174 10.27 -6.04 -16.97
N GLU A 175 8.98 -5.77 -17.07
CA GLU A 175 7.98 -6.24 -16.11
C GLU A 175 7.94 -7.77 -16.19
N PRO A 176 7.72 -8.45 -15.06
CA PRO A 176 7.52 -9.89 -15.13
C PRO A 176 6.21 -10.18 -15.88
N ALA A 177 6.23 -11.21 -16.72
CA ALA A 177 4.98 -11.77 -17.24
C ALA A 177 4.02 -12.08 -16.08
N PRO A 178 2.70 -11.83 -16.22
CA PRO A 178 1.72 -12.12 -15.18
C PRO A 178 1.88 -13.54 -14.63
N PHE A 179 1.78 -13.68 -13.32
CA PHE A 179 1.92 -14.96 -12.63
C PHE A 179 0.99 -15.01 -11.43
N ILE A 180 0.69 -16.22 -10.93
CA ILE A 180 -0.11 -16.38 -9.72
C ILE A 180 0.71 -15.87 -8.54
N ARG A 181 0.26 -14.76 -7.94
CA ARG A 181 0.84 -14.23 -6.70
C ARG A 181 0.24 -15.01 -5.52
N HIS A 182 0.89 -14.99 -4.36
CA HIS A 182 0.43 -15.67 -3.13
C HIS A 182 -0.18 -17.08 -3.35
N PRO A 183 0.54 -18.02 -4.00
CA PRO A 183 -0.03 -19.32 -4.34
C PRO A 183 -0.51 -20.08 -3.10
N GLY A 184 -1.72 -20.64 -3.17
CA GLY A 184 -2.35 -21.38 -2.07
C GLY A 184 -3.06 -20.52 -1.01
N ARG A 185 -3.01 -19.19 -1.10
CA ARG A 185 -3.68 -18.27 -0.18
C ARG A 185 -5.03 -17.80 -0.73
N LEU A 186 -6.01 -18.71 -0.73
CA LEU A 186 -7.36 -18.44 -1.25
C LEU A 186 -8.06 -17.28 -0.52
N ASP A 187 -7.71 -17.08 0.74
CA ASP A 187 -8.21 -15.98 1.58
C ASP A 187 -7.84 -14.58 1.05
N LEU A 188 -6.82 -14.48 0.18
CA LEU A 188 -6.37 -13.22 -0.42
C LEU A 188 -7.04 -12.92 -1.78
N TYR A 189 -7.96 -13.78 -2.24
CA TYR A 189 -8.64 -13.66 -3.53
C TYR A 189 -10.17 -13.56 -3.34
N PRO A 190 -10.70 -12.36 -3.08
CA PRO A 190 -12.12 -12.18 -2.71
C PRO A 190 -13.11 -12.48 -3.84
N TYR A 191 -12.70 -12.41 -5.12
CA TYR A 191 -13.60 -12.50 -6.28
C TYR A 191 -13.43 -13.77 -7.12
N GLY A 192 -12.66 -14.75 -6.66
CA GLY A 192 -12.46 -15.99 -7.41
C GLY A 192 -11.17 -16.72 -7.06
N PRO A 193 -10.85 -17.79 -7.80
CA PRO A 193 -9.63 -18.54 -7.57
C PRO A 193 -8.37 -17.71 -7.93
N PRO A 194 -7.19 -18.05 -7.37
CA PRO A 194 -5.92 -17.44 -7.76
C PRO A 194 -5.71 -17.48 -9.27
N SER A 195 -5.43 -16.31 -9.85
CA SER A 195 -5.20 -16.13 -11.28
C SER A 195 -3.90 -15.35 -11.51
N ALA A 196 -3.33 -15.49 -12.71
CA ALA A 196 -2.11 -14.82 -13.07
C ALA A 196 -2.36 -13.32 -13.22
N GLU A 197 -1.55 -12.49 -12.54
CA GLU A 197 -1.79 -11.05 -12.46
C GLU A 197 -0.47 -10.25 -12.49
N ASN A 198 -0.51 -9.06 -13.10
CA ASN A 198 0.56 -8.07 -12.95
C ASN A 198 0.43 -7.31 -11.61
N VAL A 199 1.39 -6.46 -11.27
CA VAL A 199 1.39 -5.78 -9.96
C VAL A 199 0.21 -4.81 -9.80
N ARG A 200 -0.24 -4.16 -10.88
CA ARG A 200 -1.41 -3.25 -10.86
C ARG A 200 -2.70 -4.01 -10.53
N GLN A 201 -2.91 -5.16 -11.15
CA GLN A 201 -4.02 -6.05 -10.84
C GLN A 201 -3.96 -6.56 -9.40
N MET A 202 -2.76 -6.90 -8.91
CA MET A 202 -2.55 -7.29 -7.51
C MET A 202 -2.90 -6.15 -6.54
N LEU A 203 -2.59 -4.90 -6.87
CA LEU A 203 -2.95 -3.73 -6.07
C LEU A 203 -4.48 -3.53 -6.04
N GLY A 204 -5.18 -3.75 -7.15
CA GLY A 204 -6.65 -3.75 -7.18
C GLY A 204 -7.27 -4.92 -6.39
N ARG A 205 -6.68 -6.12 -6.48
CA ARG A 205 -7.10 -7.26 -5.65
C ARG A 205 -6.85 -7.02 -4.17
N TRP A 206 -5.75 -6.37 -3.82
CA TRP A 206 -5.43 -6.02 -2.44
C TRP A 206 -6.49 -5.11 -1.82
N THR A 207 -6.97 -4.08 -2.51
CA THR A 207 -7.99 -3.19 -1.96
C THR A 207 -9.33 -3.89 -1.76
N ALA A 208 -9.68 -4.80 -2.67
CA ALA A 208 -10.84 -5.67 -2.49
C ALA A 208 -10.70 -6.57 -1.25
N TRP A 209 -9.54 -7.21 -1.10
CA TRP A 209 -9.25 -8.03 0.07
C TRP A 209 -9.29 -7.20 1.36
N LEU A 210 -8.68 -6.02 1.35
CA LEU A 210 -8.67 -5.12 2.50
C LEU A 210 -10.10 -4.76 2.91
N GLY A 211 -10.99 -4.61 1.93
CA GLY A 211 -12.42 -4.38 2.13
C GLY A 211 -13.06 -5.50 2.93
N ASN A 212 -12.87 -6.74 2.50
CA ASN A 212 -13.35 -7.90 3.24
C ASN A 212 -12.67 -8.07 4.60
N ALA A 213 -11.41 -7.64 4.73
CA ALA A 213 -10.61 -7.85 5.93
C ALA A 213 -10.93 -6.85 7.04
N MET A 214 -11.19 -5.58 6.71
CA MET A 214 -11.43 -4.52 7.70
C MET A 214 -12.78 -3.81 7.56
N ASP A 215 -13.46 -3.88 6.40
CA ASP A 215 -14.72 -3.19 6.09
C ASP A 215 -14.60 -1.66 6.14
N TYR A 216 -13.75 -1.12 5.26
CA TYR A 216 -13.65 0.33 5.10
C TYR A 216 -14.80 0.91 4.26
N ASP A 217 -15.03 2.22 4.41
CA ASP A 217 -16.03 3.01 3.68
C ASP A 217 -15.45 3.82 2.50
N GLY A 218 -14.12 3.93 2.45
CA GLY A 218 -13.39 4.52 1.33
C GLY A 218 -11.89 4.53 1.60
N PHE A 219 -11.14 5.38 0.90
CA PHE A 219 -9.69 5.45 1.03
C PHE A 219 -9.18 6.89 1.05
N ARG A 220 -8.04 7.09 1.71
CA ARG A 220 -7.15 8.23 1.46
C ARG A 220 -5.94 7.74 0.66
N LEU A 221 -5.67 8.37 -0.48
CA LEU A 221 -4.56 8.00 -1.36
C LEU A 221 -3.27 8.70 -0.93
N ASP A 222 -2.27 7.93 -0.50
CA ASP A 222 -0.94 8.47 -0.25
C ASP A 222 -0.20 8.78 -1.55
N ALA A 223 0.56 9.88 -1.53
CA ALA A 223 1.49 10.26 -2.59
C ALA A 223 0.92 10.20 -4.03
N ALA A 224 -0.38 10.51 -4.22
CA ALA A 224 -1.07 10.27 -5.50
C ALA A 224 -0.42 10.96 -6.72
N LYS A 225 0.29 12.09 -6.52
CA LYS A 225 1.03 12.76 -7.59
C LYS A 225 2.24 11.98 -8.13
N HIS A 226 2.63 10.94 -7.41
CA HIS A 226 3.79 10.08 -7.67
C HIS A 226 3.38 8.67 -8.13
N VAL A 227 2.09 8.47 -8.40
CA VAL A 227 1.56 7.29 -9.09
C VAL A 227 0.97 7.77 -10.42
N VAL A 228 1.19 7.01 -11.49
CA VAL A 228 0.72 7.47 -12.80
C VAL A 228 -0.81 7.58 -12.83
N ARG A 229 -1.31 8.62 -13.49
CA ARG A 229 -2.73 8.92 -13.52
C ARG A 229 -3.54 7.76 -14.09
N GLU A 230 -3.00 7.09 -15.10
CA GLU A 230 -3.62 5.98 -15.82
C GLU A 230 -3.90 4.78 -14.90
N PHE A 231 -3.10 4.59 -13.85
CA PHE A 231 -3.34 3.56 -12.84
C PHE A 231 -4.61 3.86 -12.04
N TYR A 232 -4.79 5.10 -11.57
CA TYR A 232 -6.00 5.50 -10.86
C TYR A 232 -7.23 5.49 -11.75
N GLY A 233 -7.05 5.79 -13.04
CA GLY A 233 -8.05 5.56 -14.07
C GLY A 233 -8.49 6.80 -14.83
N GLY A 234 -9.38 6.53 -15.79
CA GLY A 234 -10.12 7.51 -16.57
C GLY A 234 -11.61 7.14 -16.59
N PRO A 235 -12.45 7.84 -17.36
CA PRO A 235 -13.85 7.47 -17.52
C PRO A 235 -14.00 6.01 -17.98
N GLY A 236 -14.50 5.13 -17.11
CA GLY A 236 -14.78 3.72 -17.39
C GLY A 236 -13.59 2.76 -17.31
N SER A 237 -12.45 3.15 -16.72
CA SER A 237 -11.30 2.25 -16.56
C SER A 237 -10.39 2.65 -15.39
N GLY A 238 -9.58 1.70 -14.92
CA GLY A 238 -8.54 1.91 -13.89
C GLY A 238 -9.02 1.69 -12.47
N PHE A 239 -8.10 1.84 -11.51
CA PHE A 239 -8.30 1.44 -10.12
C PHE A 239 -9.56 2.03 -9.47
N LEU A 240 -9.83 3.32 -9.66
CA LEU A 240 -10.97 3.99 -9.01
C LEU A 240 -12.30 3.48 -9.57
N ASN A 241 -12.34 3.08 -10.84
CA ASN A 241 -13.53 2.46 -11.43
C ASN A 241 -13.76 1.06 -10.82
N ASP A 242 -12.71 0.26 -10.72
CA ASP A 242 -12.77 -1.08 -10.12
C ASP A 242 -13.11 -1.03 -8.63
N ALA A 243 -12.56 -0.06 -7.90
CA ALA A 243 -12.84 0.16 -6.48
C ALA A 243 -14.30 0.53 -6.23
N GLN A 244 -14.90 1.35 -7.11
CA GLN A 244 -16.31 1.70 -7.02
C GLN A 244 -17.22 0.51 -7.32
N TRP A 245 -16.90 -0.28 -8.36
CA TRP A 245 -17.64 -1.52 -8.63
C TRP A 245 -17.61 -2.46 -7.41
N ASN A 246 -16.47 -2.58 -6.74
CA ASN A 246 -16.33 -3.40 -5.54
C ASN A 246 -17.13 -2.88 -4.33
N PHE A 247 -17.41 -1.58 -4.24
CA PHE A 247 -18.30 -1.01 -3.24
C PHE A 247 -19.76 -1.45 -3.50
N ASP A 248 -20.19 -1.42 -4.76
CA ASP A 248 -21.55 -1.81 -5.16
C ASP A 248 -21.82 -3.33 -5.06
N GLN A 249 -20.78 -4.15 -4.89
CA GLN A 249 -20.89 -5.60 -4.68
C GLN A 249 -20.97 -6.01 -3.19
N ARG A 250 -20.92 -5.04 -2.25
CA ARG A 250 -21.05 -5.28 -0.80
C ARG A 250 -22.48 -5.10 -0.32
#